data_AF-A0A3M2DT51-F1
#
_entry.id   AF-A0A3M2DT51-F1
#
_cell.length_a   1.000
_cell.length_b   1.000
_cell.length_c   1.000
_cell.angle_alpha   90.00
_cell.angle_beta   90.00
_cell.angle_gamma   90.00
#
_symmetry.space_group_name_H-M   'P 1'
#
loop_
_entity.id
_entity.type
_entity.pdbx_description
1 polymer ?
#
loop_
_entity_poly.entity_id
_entity_poly.type
_entity_poly.pdbx_seq_one_letter_code
_entity_poly.pdbx_strand_id
1 'polypeptide(L)'
;MKRILLGILAASALSAPTTAAPRDPDVGAYLAARTASIESDFDAAVRYFARALAHDPSNPALMEGLLIAQAAIGEWTRAVPVARRLLEIEADNPVGNLVLLVDAEARDDHDLVLRRIADGKGIGGFPDALLSAWAQYGKGDVAAALATFDRAAKDPTAAPLALTHKAYALASAGDFEAAERIL
;
A
#
# COMPACT_ATOMS: atom_id res chain seq x y z
N MET A 1 -14.82 -69.75 -38.90
CA MET A 1 -13.49 -69.22 -39.28
C MET A 1 -13.76 -67.91 -39.99
N LYS A 2 -13.32 -66.70 -39.63
CA LYS A 2 -12.23 -66.15 -38.81
C LYS A 2 -12.75 -64.87 -38.11
N ARG A 3 -12.20 -64.58 -36.94
CA ARG A 3 -12.42 -63.39 -36.10
C ARG A 3 -11.67 -62.19 -36.69
N ILE A 4 -12.25 -61.01 -36.70
CA ILE A 4 -11.49 -59.75 -36.80
C ILE A 4 -12.07 -58.77 -35.76
N LEU A 5 -11.34 -58.61 -34.66
CA LEU A 5 -11.54 -57.54 -33.68
C LEU A 5 -11.01 -56.24 -34.29
N LEU A 6 -11.84 -55.20 -34.38
CA LEU A 6 -11.35 -53.82 -34.58
C LEU A 6 -11.14 -53.17 -33.21
N GLY A 7 -9.88 -52.82 -32.94
CA GLY A 7 -9.45 -52.22 -31.67
C GLY A 7 -9.87 -50.75 -31.54
N ILE A 8 -10.23 -50.39 -30.32
CA ILE A 8 -10.45 -49.01 -29.87
C ILE A 8 -9.07 -48.39 -29.62
N LEU A 9 -8.71 -47.36 -30.38
CA LEU A 9 -7.52 -46.55 -30.14
C LEU A 9 -7.92 -45.36 -29.26
N ALA A 10 -7.77 -45.49 -27.94
CA ALA A 10 -7.89 -44.37 -27.02
C ALA A 10 -6.60 -43.53 -27.12
N ALA A 11 -6.67 -42.39 -27.80
CA ALA A 11 -5.59 -41.41 -27.84
C ALA A 11 -5.61 -40.60 -26.54
N SER A 12 -4.85 -41.06 -25.54
CA SER A 12 -4.56 -40.28 -24.34
C SER A 12 -3.66 -39.11 -24.71
N ALA A 13 -4.24 -37.93 -24.92
CA ALA A 13 -3.48 -36.69 -25.04
C ALA A 13 -2.83 -36.39 -23.69
N LEU A 14 -1.54 -36.73 -23.57
CA LEU A 14 -0.72 -36.33 -22.44
C LEU A 14 -0.50 -34.82 -22.54
N SER A 15 -1.33 -34.04 -21.86
CA SER A 15 -1.10 -32.61 -21.67
C SER A 15 0.16 -32.45 -20.81
N ALA A 16 1.32 -32.29 -21.45
CA ALA A 16 2.52 -31.89 -20.75
C ALA A 16 2.29 -30.52 -20.09
N PRO A 17 2.73 -30.31 -18.84
CA PRO A 17 2.66 -29.00 -18.23
C PRO A 17 3.54 -28.06 -19.06
N THR A 18 2.91 -27.09 -19.73
CA THR A 18 3.63 -25.99 -20.37
C THR A 18 4.29 -25.18 -19.25
N THR A 19 5.54 -25.48 -18.94
CA THR A 19 6.37 -24.58 -18.14
C THR A 19 6.51 -23.31 -18.96
N ALA A 20 5.81 -22.24 -18.55
CA ALA A 20 5.94 -20.94 -19.17
C ALA A 20 7.44 -20.56 -19.14
N ALA A 21 8.02 -20.32 -20.32
CA ALA A 21 9.38 -19.82 -20.41
C ALA A 21 9.48 -18.50 -19.61
N PRO A 22 10.61 -18.24 -18.95
CA PRO A 22 10.86 -16.94 -18.32
C PRO A 22 10.60 -15.86 -19.38
N ARG A 23 9.70 -14.92 -19.08
CA ARG A 23 9.38 -13.81 -19.97
C ARG A 23 10.36 -12.70 -19.66
N ASP A 24 11.02 -12.16 -20.67
CA ASP A 24 11.97 -11.07 -20.46
C ASP A 24 11.28 -9.84 -19.82
N PRO A 25 11.97 -9.11 -18.94
CA PRO A 25 11.43 -7.88 -18.36
C PRO A 25 11.02 -6.88 -19.44
N ASP A 26 9.83 -6.28 -19.31
CA ASP A 26 9.38 -5.22 -20.22
C ASP A 26 10.01 -3.87 -19.83
N VAL A 27 11.28 -3.69 -20.22
CA VAL A 27 12.07 -2.48 -19.95
C VAL A 27 11.39 -1.23 -20.52
N GLY A 28 10.72 -1.36 -21.67
CA GLY A 28 9.99 -0.25 -22.30
C GLY A 28 8.81 0.21 -21.45
N ALA A 29 8.01 -0.73 -20.94
CA ALA A 29 6.93 -0.41 -20.01
C ALA A 29 7.45 0.17 -18.70
N TYR A 30 8.55 -0.36 -18.16
CA TYR A 30 9.16 0.22 -16.96
C TYR A 30 9.58 1.68 -17.15
N LEU A 31 10.31 1.99 -18.23
CA LEU A 31 10.76 3.35 -18.51
C LEU A 31 9.57 4.29 -18.76
N ALA A 32 8.56 3.85 -19.51
CA ALA A 32 7.35 4.62 -19.74
C ALA A 32 6.60 4.92 -18.42
N ALA A 33 6.53 3.95 -17.51
CA ALA A 33 5.93 4.14 -16.20
C ALA A 33 6.68 5.18 -15.37
N ARG A 34 8.03 5.12 -15.36
CA ARG A 34 8.87 6.08 -14.65
C ARG A 34 8.74 7.50 -15.20
N THR A 35 8.74 7.66 -16.52
CA THR A 35 8.52 8.97 -17.16
C THR A 35 7.14 9.52 -16.82
N ALA A 36 6.10 8.70 -16.94
CA ALA A 36 4.74 9.09 -16.58
C ALA A 36 4.63 9.52 -15.10
N SER A 37 5.28 8.81 -14.17
CA SER A 37 5.34 9.21 -12.75
C SER A 37 6.06 10.55 -12.54
N ILE A 38 7.15 10.82 -13.27
CA ILE A 38 7.85 12.12 -13.19
C ILE A 38 6.97 13.25 -13.71
N GLU A 39 6.21 12.99 -14.78
CA GLU A 39 5.26 13.93 -15.38
C GLU A 39 3.93 14.02 -14.62
N SER A 40 3.78 13.27 -13.52
CA SER A 40 2.54 13.16 -12.73
C SER A 40 1.32 12.63 -13.52
N ASP A 41 1.53 11.97 -14.66
CA ASP A 41 0.52 11.15 -15.36
C ASP A 41 0.42 9.78 -14.69
N PHE A 42 -0.18 9.76 -13.51
CA PHE A 42 -0.28 8.54 -12.71
C PHE A 42 -1.24 7.51 -13.30
N ASP A 43 -2.21 7.91 -14.12
CA ASP A 43 -3.02 7.00 -14.91
C ASP A 43 -2.16 6.21 -15.90
N ALA A 44 -1.26 6.87 -16.64
CA ALA A 44 -0.31 6.19 -17.50
C ALA A 44 0.69 5.35 -16.70
N ALA A 45 1.20 5.87 -15.58
CA ALA A 45 2.11 5.12 -14.72
C ALA A 45 1.49 3.80 -14.23
N VAL A 46 0.23 3.82 -13.77
CA VAL A 46 -0.51 2.60 -13.37
C VAL A 46 -0.58 1.61 -14.54
N ARG A 47 -0.96 2.07 -15.75
CA ARG A 47 -1.05 1.18 -16.92
C ARG A 47 0.30 0.53 -17.25
N TYR A 48 1.36 1.32 -17.27
CA TYR A 48 2.69 0.84 -17.66
C TYR A 48 3.36 0.00 -16.58
N PHE A 49 3.25 0.35 -15.30
CA PHE A 49 3.74 -0.50 -14.21
C PHE A 49 2.98 -1.83 -14.16
N ALA A 50 1.66 -1.83 -14.31
CA ALA A 50 0.88 -3.07 -14.37
C ALA A 50 1.31 -3.96 -15.55
N ARG A 51 1.59 -3.36 -16.72
CA ARG A 51 2.12 -4.09 -17.87
C ARG A 51 3.50 -4.68 -17.59
N ALA A 52 4.42 -3.90 -17.03
CA ALA A 52 5.74 -4.39 -16.65
C ALA A 52 5.65 -5.54 -15.62
N LEU A 53 4.79 -5.39 -14.62
CA LEU A 53 4.55 -6.39 -13.58
C LEU A 53 3.94 -7.68 -14.15
N ALA A 54 3.14 -7.60 -15.21
CA ALA A 54 2.62 -8.80 -15.89
C ALA A 54 3.72 -9.64 -16.60
N HIS A 55 4.88 -9.04 -16.86
CA HIS A 55 6.06 -9.74 -17.39
C HIS A 55 6.96 -10.29 -16.27
N ASP A 56 7.09 -9.57 -15.16
CA ASP A 56 7.86 -9.99 -13.98
C ASP A 56 7.02 -9.84 -12.68
N PRO A 57 6.09 -10.78 -12.40
CA PRO A 57 5.12 -10.64 -11.32
C PRO A 57 5.70 -10.75 -9.90
N SER A 58 6.98 -11.09 -9.77
CA SER A 58 7.68 -11.20 -8.49
C SER A 58 8.56 -9.99 -8.17
N ASN A 59 8.59 -8.99 -9.03
CA ASN A 59 9.49 -7.85 -8.88
C ASN A 59 8.97 -6.82 -7.87
N PRO A 60 9.60 -6.68 -6.70
CA PRO A 60 9.12 -5.77 -5.66
C PRO A 60 9.17 -4.31 -6.10
N ALA A 61 10.15 -3.90 -6.91
CA ALA A 61 10.26 -2.52 -7.39
C ALA A 61 9.12 -2.14 -8.35
N LEU A 62 8.64 -3.10 -9.17
CA LEU A 62 7.46 -2.88 -10.03
C LEU A 62 6.18 -2.82 -9.20
N MET A 63 6.08 -3.62 -8.14
CA MET A 63 4.96 -3.55 -7.20
C MET A 63 4.94 -2.20 -6.48
N GLU A 64 6.06 -1.75 -5.92
CA GLU A 64 6.17 -0.42 -5.28
C GLU A 64 5.76 0.71 -6.23
N GLY A 65 6.30 0.71 -7.45
CA GLY A 65 5.96 1.72 -8.46
C GLY A 65 4.47 1.74 -8.77
N LEU A 66 3.86 0.56 -8.91
CA LEU A 66 2.41 0.43 -9.10
C LEU A 66 1.62 0.94 -7.90
N LEU A 67 2.02 0.58 -6.68
CA LEU A 67 1.37 1.03 -5.44
C LEU A 67 1.42 2.55 -5.30
N ILE A 68 2.58 3.18 -5.55
CA ILE A 68 2.73 4.64 -5.50
C ILE A 68 1.83 5.30 -6.54
N ALA A 69 1.80 4.78 -7.78
CA ALA A 69 0.97 5.35 -8.84
C ALA A 69 -0.53 5.21 -8.52
N GLN A 70 -0.96 4.05 -7.99
CA GLN A 70 -2.34 3.84 -7.55
C GLN A 70 -2.72 4.76 -6.37
N ALA A 71 -1.83 4.87 -5.37
CA ALA A 71 -2.00 5.78 -4.24
C ALA A 71 -2.18 7.24 -4.69
N ALA A 72 -1.38 7.68 -5.66
CA ALA A 72 -1.41 9.04 -6.18
C ALA A 72 -2.75 9.43 -6.84
N ILE A 73 -3.51 8.45 -7.35
CA ILE A 73 -4.85 8.66 -7.93
C ILE A 73 -5.98 8.16 -7.02
N GLY A 74 -5.67 7.82 -5.76
CA GLY A 74 -6.66 7.39 -4.77
C GLY A 74 -7.21 5.97 -4.96
N GLU A 75 -6.57 5.15 -5.80
CA GLU A 75 -6.98 3.77 -6.12
C GLU A 75 -6.54 2.76 -5.04
N TRP A 76 -6.81 3.09 -3.77
CA TRP A 76 -6.37 2.34 -2.59
C TRP A 76 -6.89 0.90 -2.59
N THR A 77 -8.16 0.69 -2.92
CA THR A 77 -8.76 -0.65 -2.97
C THR A 77 -8.05 -1.57 -3.96
N ARG A 78 -7.61 -1.03 -5.11
CA ARG A 78 -6.85 -1.79 -6.11
C ARG A 78 -5.40 -2.03 -5.69
N ALA A 79 -4.86 -1.19 -4.81
CA ALA A 79 -3.50 -1.30 -4.29
C ALA A 79 -3.36 -2.41 -3.23
N VAL A 80 -4.40 -2.67 -2.43
CA VAL A 80 -4.38 -3.68 -1.35
C VAL A 80 -3.82 -5.06 -1.76
N PRO A 81 -4.31 -5.74 -2.81
CA PRO A 81 -3.79 -7.05 -3.18
C PRO A 81 -2.30 -7.01 -3.58
N VAL A 82 -1.86 -5.94 -4.24
CA VAL A 82 -0.46 -5.76 -4.63
C VAL A 82 0.40 -5.50 -3.39
N ALA A 83 -0.09 -4.72 -2.43
CA ALA A 83 0.61 -4.43 -1.18
C ALA A 83 0.79 -5.69 -0.32
N ARG A 84 -0.25 -6.53 -0.22
CA ARG A 84 -0.14 -7.83 0.46
C ARG A 84 0.93 -8.70 -0.18
N ARG A 85 0.93 -8.78 -1.52
CA ARG A 85 1.93 -9.56 -2.26
C ARG A 85 3.34 -9.01 -2.06
N LEU A 86 3.52 -7.70 -2.08
CA LEU A 86 4.80 -7.06 -1.81
C LEU A 86 5.30 -7.40 -0.40
N LEU A 87 4.43 -7.33 0.61
CA LEU A 87 4.79 -7.63 2.00
C LEU A 87 5.05 -9.13 2.26
N GLU A 88 4.61 -10.03 1.39
CA GLU A 88 5.06 -11.44 1.44
C GLU A 88 6.52 -11.60 1.01
N ILE A 89 7.03 -10.68 0.18
CA ILE A 89 8.40 -10.69 -0.36
C ILE A 89 9.32 -9.83 0.54
N GLU A 90 8.83 -8.65 0.92
CA GLU A 90 9.54 -7.65 1.71
C GLU A 90 8.65 -7.22 2.88
N ALA A 91 8.73 -7.97 3.99
CA ALA A 91 7.81 -7.82 5.13
C ALA A 91 7.77 -6.41 5.74
N ASP A 92 8.87 -5.67 5.64
CA ASP A 92 9.04 -4.34 6.24
C ASP A 92 8.92 -3.20 5.20
N ASN A 93 8.38 -3.50 4.01
CA ASN A 93 8.25 -2.51 2.94
C ASN A 93 7.32 -1.34 3.34
N PRO A 94 7.80 -0.09 3.40
CA PRO A 94 7.02 1.03 3.92
C PRO A 94 5.84 1.41 3.02
N VAL A 95 5.95 1.23 1.70
CA VAL A 95 4.85 1.51 0.74
C VAL A 95 3.74 0.48 0.89
N GLY A 96 4.12 -0.81 0.98
CA GLY A 96 3.17 -1.89 1.26
C GLY A 96 2.45 -1.67 2.60
N ASN A 97 3.19 -1.30 3.64
CA ASN A 97 2.62 -1.02 4.95
C ASN A 97 1.67 0.19 4.95
N LEU A 98 2.05 1.29 4.28
CA LEU A 98 1.18 2.47 4.13
C LEU A 98 -0.18 2.09 3.53
N VAL A 99 -0.19 1.33 2.43
CA VAL A 99 -1.45 0.92 1.77
C VAL A 99 -2.33 0.11 2.70
N LEU A 100 -1.77 -0.80 3.50
CA LEU A 100 -2.55 -1.58 4.46
C LEU A 100 -3.02 -0.77 5.68
N LEU A 101 -2.29 0.27 6.08
CA LEU A 101 -2.72 1.20 7.12
C LEU A 101 -3.88 2.07 6.62
N VAL A 102 -3.80 2.58 5.38
CA VAL A 102 -4.90 3.34 4.75
C VAL A 102 -6.14 2.47 4.56
N ASP A 103 -5.98 1.20 4.16
CA ASP A 103 -7.11 0.25 4.08
C ASP A 103 -7.76 -0.01 5.45
N ALA A 104 -6.96 -0.11 6.51
CA ALA A 104 -7.49 -0.27 7.87
C ALA A 104 -8.27 0.97 8.32
N GLU A 105 -7.71 2.16 8.08
CA GLU A 105 -8.38 3.43 8.41
C GLU A 105 -9.67 3.63 7.60
N ALA A 106 -9.68 3.29 6.30
CA ALA A 106 -10.88 3.37 5.46
C ALA A 106 -12.02 2.42 5.90
N ARG A 107 -11.72 1.46 6.76
CA ARG A 107 -12.68 0.53 7.38
C ARG A 107 -12.98 0.89 8.85
N ASP A 108 -12.53 2.05 9.31
CA ASP A 108 -12.59 2.50 10.71
C ASP A 108 -11.94 1.49 11.69
N ASP A 109 -10.99 0.68 11.22
CA ASP A 109 -10.28 -0.32 12.01
C ASP A 109 -9.04 0.29 12.67
N HIS A 110 -9.26 1.31 13.48
CA HIS A 110 -8.21 2.06 14.18
C HIS A 110 -7.36 1.16 15.10
N ASP A 111 -7.97 0.10 15.66
CA ASP A 111 -7.25 -0.91 16.44
C ASP A 111 -6.23 -1.68 15.61
N LEU A 112 -6.56 -2.00 14.36
CA LEU A 112 -5.59 -2.60 13.45
C LEU A 112 -4.47 -1.61 13.08
N VAL A 113 -4.79 -0.34 12.83
CA VAL A 113 -3.77 0.71 12.56
C VAL A 113 -2.74 0.76 13.69
N LEU A 114 -3.21 0.91 14.93
CA LEU A 114 -2.36 1.00 16.11
C LEU A 114 -1.54 -0.28 16.34
N ARG A 115 -2.15 -1.46 16.21
CA ARG A 115 -1.44 -2.74 16.37
C ARG A 115 -0.35 -2.92 15.30
N ARG A 116 -0.64 -2.62 14.04
CA ARG A 116 0.34 -2.74 12.96
C ARG A 116 1.55 -1.85 13.19
N ILE A 117 1.33 -0.59 13.59
CA ILE A 117 2.42 0.34 13.90
C ILE A 117 3.22 -0.16 15.10
N ALA A 118 2.56 -0.62 16.16
CA ALA A 118 3.24 -1.19 17.34
C ALA A 118 4.07 -2.43 17.02
N ASP A 119 3.63 -3.25 16.05
CA ASP A 119 4.33 -4.43 15.56
C ASP A 119 5.49 -4.10 14.59
N GLY A 120 5.83 -2.82 14.39
CA GLY A 120 6.88 -2.39 13.47
C GLY A 120 6.46 -2.42 11.99
N LYS A 121 5.18 -2.66 11.69
CA LYS A 121 4.61 -2.70 10.32
C LYS A 121 4.03 -1.35 9.91
N GLY A 122 4.73 -0.31 10.33
CA GLY A 122 4.50 1.09 9.97
C GLY A 122 5.32 1.53 8.77
N ILE A 123 5.35 2.83 8.55
CA ILE A 123 6.21 3.54 7.59
C ILE A 123 7.50 4.00 8.31
N GLY A 124 7.44 4.16 9.63
CA GLY A 124 8.52 4.65 10.49
C GLY A 124 8.41 6.14 10.83
N GLY A 125 9.04 6.53 11.94
CA GLY A 125 9.25 7.93 12.31
C GLY A 125 7.97 8.74 12.52
N PHE A 126 7.95 9.96 11.97
CA PHE A 126 6.82 10.89 12.11
C PHE A 126 5.50 10.38 11.47
N PRO A 127 5.50 9.79 10.25
CA PRO A 127 4.29 9.21 9.67
C PRO A 127 3.54 8.24 10.60
N ASP A 128 4.25 7.36 11.31
CA ASP A 128 3.64 6.41 12.25
C ASP A 128 3.03 7.12 13.47
N ALA A 129 3.70 8.15 13.99
CA ALA A 129 3.17 8.96 15.09
C ALA A 129 1.90 9.71 14.66
N LEU A 130 1.88 10.23 13.44
CA LEU A 130 0.73 10.93 12.85
C LEU A 130 -0.46 9.98 12.68
N LEU A 131 -0.26 8.82 12.05
CA LEU A 131 -1.31 7.81 11.87
C LEU A 131 -1.82 7.27 13.21
N SER A 132 -0.92 7.05 14.18
CA SER A 132 -1.31 6.60 15.52
C SER A 132 -2.18 7.64 16.23
N ALA A 133 -1.85 8.92 16.14
CA ALA A 133 -2.63 9.98 16.76
C ALA A 133 -4.04 10.08 16.16
N TRP A 134 -4.17 9.98 14.83
CA TRP A 134 -5.48 10.00 14.19
C TRP A 134 -6.31 8.73 14.48
N ALA A 135 -5.67 7.55 14.53
CA ALA A 135 -6.35 6.32 14.95
C ALA A 135 -6.82 6.40 16.42
N GLN A 136 -6.02 6.97 17.32
CA GLN A 136 -6.44 7.24 18.72
C GLN A 136 -7.66 8.18 18.75
N TYR A 137 -7.63 9.24 17.94
CA TYR A 137 -8.72 10.19 17.83
C TYR A 137 -10.01 9.52 17.31
N GLY A 138 -9.92 8.72 16.25
CA GLY A 138 -11.06 7.99 15.66
C GLY A 138 -11.72 7.01 16.64
N LYS A 139 -10.94 6.44 17.57
CA LYS A 139 -11.46 5.65 18.70
C LYS A 139 -12.14 6.47 19.80
N GLY A 140 -12.14 7.79 19.70
CA GLY A 140 -12.63 8.70 20.74
C GLY A 140 -11.63 9.02 21.84
N ASP A 141 -10.38 8.53 21.77
CA ASP A 141 -9.33 8.86 22.73
C ASP A 141 -8.57 10.12 22.30
N VAL A 142 -9.28 11.24 22.35
CA VAL A 142 -8.75 12.57 21.98
C VAL A 142 -7.54 12.93 22.84
N ALA A 143 -7.55 12.58 24.13
CA ALA A 143 -6.45 12.87 25.04
C ALA A 143 -5.15 12.16 24.62
N ALA A 144 -5.23 10.86 24.27
CA ALA A 144 -4.06 10.13 23.78
C ALA A 144 -3.56 10.70 22.44
N ALA A 145 -4.46 11.06 21.53
CA ALA A 145 -4.11 11.68 20.25
C ALA A 145 -3.28 12.96 20.43
N LEU A 146 -3.76 13.89 21.27
CA LEU A 146 -3.08 15.14 21.58
C LEU A 146 -1.70 14.90 22.22
N ALA A 147 -1.60 13.94 23.14
CA ALA A 147 -0.33 13.59 23.76
C ALA A 147 0.66 12.98 22.76
N THR A 148 0.18 12.25 21.75
CA THR A 148 1.02 11.72 20.67
C THR A 148 1.53 12.84 19.77
N PHE A 149 0.69 13.82 19.42
CA PHE A 149 1.15 15.02 18.70
C PHE A 149 2.19 15.81 19.49
N ASP A 150 1.99 16.00 20.80
CA ASP A 150 2.98 16.68 21.65
C ASP A 150 4.32 15.96 21.69
N ARG A 151 4.30 14.62 21.70
CA ARG A 151 5.52 13.82 21.63
C ARG A 151 6.22 13.97 20.27
N ALA A 152 5.46 13.93 19.18
CA ALA A 152 5.99 14.13 17.83
C ALA A 152 6.58 15.54 17.66
N ALA A 153 5.98 16.56 18.27
CA ALA A 153 6.45 17.93 18.23
C ALA A 153 7.77 18.18 18.98
N LYS A 154 8.29 17.19 19.71
CA LYS A 154 9.63 17.27 20.31
C LYS A 154 10.74 17.20 19.27
N ASP A 155 10.48 16.60 18.10
CA ASP A 155 11.40 16.67 16.97
C ASP A 155 11.20 18.02 16.26
N PRO A 156 12.22 18.89 16.22
CA PRO A 156 12.11 20.21 15.58
C PRO A 156 11.70 20.16 14.10
N THR A 157 12.03 19.07 13.40
CA THR A 157 11.69 18.89 11.98
C THR A 157 10.23 18.50 11.78
N ALA A 158 9.64 17.79 12.74
CA ALA A 158 8.24 17.39 12.72
C ALA A 158 7.32 18.40 13.41
N ALA A 159 7.85 19.26 14.29
CA ALA A 159 7.08 20.16 15.14
C ALA A 159 6.02 21.00 14.40
N PRO A 160 6.33 21.66 13.26
CA PRO A 160 5.32 22.46 12.56
C PRO A 160 4.11 21.64 12.13
N LEU A 161 4.34 20.43 11.58
CA LEU A 161 3.27 19.54 11.15
C LEU A 161 2.54 18.91 12.34
N ALA A 162 3.28 18.44 13.35
CA ALA A 162 2.71 17.84 14.55
C ALA A 162 1.76 18.80 15.29
N LEU A 163 2.18 20.06 15.48
CA LEU A 163 1.38 21.09 16.12
C LEU A 163 0.17 21.48 15.26
N THR A 164 0.34 21.57 13.94
CA THR A 164 -0.78 21.83 13.01
C THR A 164 -1.85 20.74 13.12
N HIS A 165 -1.45 19.46 13.11
CA HIS A 165 -2.40 18.36 13.28
C HIS A 165 -3.00 18.31 14.69
N LYS A 166 -2.26 18.70 15.73
CA LYS A 166 -2.83 18.88 17.09
C LYS A 166 -3.94 19.93 17.09
N ALA A 167 -3.72 21.07 16.45
CA ALA A 167 -4.72 22.12 16.32
C ALA A 167 -5.96 21.62 15.55
N TYR A 168 -5.77 20.85 14.47
CA TYR A 168 -6.89 20.22 13.75
C TYR A 168 -7.67 19.23 14.62
N ALA A 169 -7.00 18.40 15.41
CA ALA A 169 -7.67 17.48 16.33
C ALA A 169 -8.50 18.22 17.40
N LEU A 170 -7.97 19.32 17.96
CA LEU A 170 -8.70 20.18 18.90
C LEU A 170 -9.93 20.82 18.24
N ALA A 171 -9.76 21.41 17.06
CA ALA A 171 -10.86 22.01 16.30
C ALA A 171 -11.94 20.97 15.96
N SER A 172 -11.57 19.76 15.54
CA SER A 172 -12.50 18.67 15.26
C SER A 172 -13.25 18.22 16.52
N ALA A 173 -12.65 18.36 17.70
CA ALA A 173 -13.31 18.09 18.99
C ALA A 173 -14.17 19.28 19.49
N GLY A 174 -14.19 20.39 18.74
CA GLY A 174 -14.92 21.62 19.08
C GLY A 174 -14.14 22.63 19.93
N ASP A 175 -12.89 22.35 20.29
CA ASP A 175 -12.03 23.25 21.07
C ASP A 175 -11.25 24.21 20.14
N PHE A 176 -12.00 25.11 19.50
CA PHE A 176 -11.43 26.10 18.58
C PHE A 176 -10.49 27.08 19.28
N GLU A 177 -10.76 27.41 20.55
CA GLU A 177 -9.91 28.33 21.33
C GLU A 177 -8.54 27.71 21.61
N ALA A 178 -8.48 26.42 21.96
CA ALA A 178 -7.19 25.74 22.13
C ALA A 178 -6.48 25.54 20.79
N ALA A 179 -7.21 25.28 19.71
CA ALA A 179 -6.63 25.19 18.38
C ALA A 179 -5.99 26.52 17.93
N GLU A 180 -6.66 27.65 18.14
CA GLU A 180 -6.14 28.99 17.81
C GLU A 180 -4.89 29.32 18.61
N ARG A 181 -4.79 28.91 19.88
CA ARG A 181 -3.57 29.14 20.69
C ARG A 181 -2.31 28.43 20.18
N ILE A 182 -2.45 27.46 19.27
CA ILE A 182 -1.33 26.70 18.70
C ILE A 182 -0.84 27.31 17.38
N LEU A 183 -1.71 27.98 16.63
CA LEU A 183 -1.44 28.54 15.30
C LEU A 183 -1.06 30.03 15.37
#